data_AF-A0A819AW09-F1
#
_entry.id   AF-A0A819AW09-F1
#
_cell.length_a   1.000
_cell.length_b   1.000
_cell.length_c   1.000
_cell.angle_alpha   90.00
_cell.angle_beta   90.00
_cell.angle_gamma   90.00
#
_symmetry.space_group_name_H-M   'P 1'
#
loop_
_entity.id
_entity.type
_entity.pdbx_description
1 polymer ?
#
loop_
_entity_poly.entity_id
_entity_poly.type
_entity_poly.pdbx_seq_one_letter_code
_entity_poly.pdbx_strand_id
1 'polypeptide(L)'
;MNKFYLAISIICFVAINDAAKVSKGAQNIILTGRVTFPEGSSTPVEPDGKLTVELQDTSRADAPAKVIARGTSKVIKFPVVFGIKYSSNQITPGQLYSLHANIRNKKNELLYTNDVSILVTPLSIDRRKPIEVPVILVKKTKPTSKKSQWPELVGKKGNEAVQIIKKETGNILILNNM
;
A
#
# COMPACT_ATOMS: atom_id res chain seq x y z
N MET A 1 37.28 79.77 9.66
CA MET A 1 38.14 78.96 10.55
C MET A 1 37.59 77.54 10.59
N ASN A 2 38.47 76.57 10.35
CA ASN A 2 38.22 75.13 10.31
C ASN A 2 37.63 74.54 11.60
N LYS A 3 36.81 73.48 11.46
CA LYS A 3 36.99 72.08 11.96
C LYS A 3 35.63 71.35 11.96
N PHE A 4 35.39 70.36 11.10
CA PHE A 4 35.74 68.92 11.17
C PHE A 4 34.86 68.06 12.12
N TYR A 5 34.03 67.22 11.48
CA TYR A 5 33.53 65.87 11.81
C TYR A 5 32.48 65.52 12.89
N LEU A 6 31.63 64.56 12.45
CA LEU A 6 31.13 63.37 13.16
C LEU A 6 29.91 63.51 14.09
N ALA A 7 28.75 63.02 13.60
CA ALA A 7 27.92 62.07 14.34
C ALA A 7 26.92 61.40 13.39
N ILE A 8 27.25 60.16 13.01
CA ILE A 8 26.44 59.21 12.26
C ILE A 8 25.36 58.63 13.20
N SER A 9 24.15 58.49 12.66
CA SER A 9 23.15 57.42 12.87
C SER A 9 23.04 56.77 14.26
N ILE A 10 21.84 56.81 14.86
CA ILE A 10 21.19 55.67 15.55
C ILE A 10 19.72 56.08 15.80
N ILE A 11 18.86 55.90 14.79
CA ILE A 11 17.43 55.70 14.99
C ILE A 11 16.96 54.70 13.92
N CYS A 12 16.93 53.41 14.27
CA CYS A 12 15.86 52.52 13.84
C CYS A 12 15.88 51.27 14.74
N PHE A 13 15.15 51.37 15.84
CA PHE A 13 14.90 50.25 16.73
C PHE A 13 13.87 49.33 16.06
N VAL A 14 14.35 48.16 15.65
CA VAL A 14 13.67 46.84 15.66
C VAL A 14 12.18 46.79 15.30
N ALA A 15 11.88 46.31 14.09
CA ALA A 15 10.69 45.51 13.81
C ALA A 15 10.97 44.56 12.63
N ILE A 16 11.68 43.46 12.88
CA ILE A 16 11.70 42.30 11.98
C ILE A 16 11.22 41.11 12.81
N ASN A 17 9.92 41.05 13.09
CA ASN A 17 9.30 39.84 13.63
C ASN A 17 8.91 38.95 12.44
N ASP A 18 9.79 37.97 12.22
CA ASP A 18 9.54 36.62 11.73
C ASP A 18 8.22 36.32 11.02
N ALA A 19 8.25 36.44 9.69
CA ALA A 19 7.52 35.53 8.84
C ALA A 19 8.51 34.75 7.98
N ALA A 20 9.50 34.11 8.63
CA ALA A 20 10.14 32.94 8.05
C ALA A 20 9.08 31.83 8.01
N LYS A 21 8.15 31.91 7.04
CA LYS A 21 7.56 30.71 6.46
C LYS A 21 8.76 29.92 5.96
N VAL A 22 9.27 29.02 6.78
CA VAL A 22 10.13 27.94 6.36
C VAL A 22 9.30 27.18 5.35
N SER A 23 9.43 27.57 4.08
CA SER A 23 9.08 26.73 2.95
C SER A 23 9.88 25.47 3.19
N LYS A 24 9.20 24.47 3.75
CA LYS A 24 9.76 23.14 3.95
C LYS A 24 9.92 22.60 2.54
N GLY A 25 11.02 23.00 1.90
CA GLY A 25 11.28 22.74 0.51
C GLY A 25 11.19 21.23 0.28
N ALA A 26 10.60 20.85 -0.85
CA ALA A 26 10.43 19.46 -1.22
C ALA A 26 11.78 18.72 -1.12
N GLN A 27 11.90 17.79 -0.18
CA GLN A 27 13.10 17.00 0.03
C GLN A 27 12.97 15.68 -0.73
N ASN A 28 14.01 15.29 -1.45
CA ASN A 28 14.07 13.96 -2.08
C ASN A 28 14.50 12.94 -1.03
N ILE A 29 13.63 11.99 -0.73
CA ILE A 29 13.85 10.93 0.25
C ILE A 29 13.96 9.60 -0.48
N ILE A 30 14.84 8.73 0.03
CA ILE A 30 14.96 7.35 -0.44
C ILE A 30 14.57 6.44 0.72
N LEU A 31 13.48 5.70 0.55
CA LEU A 31 13.09 4.63 1.46
C LEU A 31 13.72 3.33 0.99
N THR A 32 14.53 2.72 1.86
CA THR A 32 15.26 1.48 1.58
C THR A 32 14.80 0.37 2.52
N GLY A 33 14.85 -0.85 2.01
CA GLY A 33 14.47 -2.04 2.78
C GLY A 33 14.87 -3.31 2.09
N ARG A 34 14.40 -4.44 2.62
CA ARG A 34 14.62 -5.76 2.09
C ARG A 34 13.31 -6.51 1.95
N VAL A 35 13.14 -7.21 0.85
CA VAL A 35 12.08 -8.19 0.65
C VAL A 35 12.61 -9.54 1.09
N THR A 36 11.88 -10.23 1.96
CA THR A 36 12.25 -11.52 2.54
C THR A 36 11.23 -12.59 2.18
N PHE A 37 11.68 -13.84 2.13
CA PHE A 37 10.81 -14.99 1.95
C PHE A 37 10.83 -15.85 3.23
N PRO A 38 9.68 -16.12 3.86
CA PRO A 38 9.61 -16.81 5.16
C PRO A 38 10.26 -18.20 5.19
N GLU A 39 10.25 -18.93 4.08
CA GLU A 39 10.81 -20.30 4.01
C GLU A 39 12.34 -20.32 3.88
N GLY A 40 12.99 -19.15 3.86
CA GLY A 40 14.44 -19.02 3.98
C GLY A 40 15.16 -18.50 2.74
N SER A 41 16.41 -18.06 2.95
CA SER A 41 17.27 -17.35 2.00
C SER A 41 17.79 -18.19 0.81
N SER A 42 17.45 -19.48 0.75
CA SER A 42 17.97 -20.41 -0.27
C SER A 42 16.96 -20.71 -1.38
N THR A 43 15.75 -20.13 -1.33
CA THR A 43 14.75 -20.35 -2.38
C THR A 43 15.25 -19.71 -3.69
N PRO A 44 15.56 -20.50 -4.73
CA PRO A 44 15.94 -19.96 -6.03
C PRO A 44 14.74 -19.17 -6.56
N VAL A 45 14.93 -17.87 -6.75
CA VAL A 45 13.94 -17.09 -7.49
C VAL A 45 14.23 -17.30 -8.97
N GLU A 46 13.18 -17.34 -9.79
CA GLU A 46 13.35 -17.43 -11.24
C GLU A 46 14.39 -16.40 -11.72
N PRO A 47 15.33 -16.78 -12.62
CA PRO A 47 16.47 -15.96 -13.02
C PRO A 47 16.11 -14.62 -13.69
N ASP A 48 14.82 -14.31 -13.83
CA ASP A 48 14.29 -13.09 -14.41
C ASP A 48 13.09 -12.50 -13.65
N GLY A 49 13.00 -12.76 -12.35
CA GLY A 49 12.00 -12.12 -11.50
C GLY A 49 12.19 -10.60 -11.47
N LYS A 50 11.12 -9.84 -11.68
CA LYS A 50 11.08 -8.39 -11.50
C LYS A 50 10.32 -8.07 -10.21
N LEU A 51 11.04 -7.56 -9.23
CA LEU A 51 10.47 -6.98 -8.02
C LEU A 51 9.96 -5.59 -8.33
N THR A 52 8.73 -5.33 -7.89
CA THR A 52 8.13 -4.01 -7.82
C THR A 52 7.70 -3.76 -6.38
N VAL A 53 8.20 -2.70 -5.76
CA VAL A 53 7.79 -2.25 -4.42
C VAL A 53 7.14 -0.89 -4.56
N GLU A 54 5.98 -0.71 -3.97
CA GLU A 54 5.16 0.49 -4.03
C GLU A 54 4.99 1.07 -2.64
N LEU A 55 5.21 2.38 -2.52
CA LEU A 55 4.79 3.17 -1.38
C LEU A 55 3.37 3.66 -1.66
N GLN A 56 2.42 3.26 -0.83
CA GLN A 56 1.00 3.54 -1.02
C GLN A 56 0.43 4.32 0.17
N ASP A 57 -0.46 5.27 -0.12
CA ASP A 57 -1.34 5.88 0.88
C ASP A 57 -2.52 4.94 1.12
N THR A 58 -2.61 4.43 2.35
CA THR A 58 -3.64 3.51 2.84
C THR A 58 -4.45 4.13 3.98
N SER A 59 -4.48 5.46 4.06
CA SER A 59 -5.31 6.18 5.03
C SER A 59 -6.81 5.95 4.85
N ARG A 60 -7.24 5.53 3.65
CA ARG A 60 -8.64 5.29 3.30
C ARG A 60 -8.85 3.81 2.98
N ALA A 61 -9.69 3.13 3.75
CA ALA A 61 -9.97 1.70 3.56
C ALA A 61 -10.92 1.42 2.39
N ASP A 62 -11.92 2.28 2.17
CA ASP A 62 -12.97 2.06 1.16
C ASP A 62 -12.59 2.53 -0.25
N ALA A 63 -11.38 3.07 -0.41
CA ALA A 63 -10.88 3.58 -1.67
C ALA A 63 -9.65 2.78 -2.12
N PRO A 64 -9.43 2.65 -3.43
CA PRO A 64 -8.16 2.13 -3.94
C PRO A 64 -6.98 2.93 -3.38
N ALA A 65 -5.96 2.23 -2.86
CA ALA A 65 -4.79 2.85 -2.30
C ALA A 65 -4.03 3.66 -3.36
N LYS A 66 -3.67 4.90 -3.03
CA LYS A 66 -2.96 5.78 -3.96
C LYS A 66 -1.47 5.45 -3.95
N VAL A 67 -0.90 5.08 -5.10
CA VAL A 67 0.54 4.86 -5.24
C VAL A 67 1.27 6.21 -5.26
N ILE A 68 2.16 6.42 -4.30
CA ILE A 68 2.98 7.63 -4.18
C ILE A 68 4.25 7.52 -5.01
N ALA A 69 4.91 6.37 -4.91
CA ALA A 69 6.15 6.08 -5.62
C ALA A 69 6.36 4.56 -5.75
N ARG A 70 7.21 4.17 -6.70
CA ARG A 70 7.52 2.78 -6.99
C ARG A 70 9.01 2.60 -7.20
N GLY A 71 9.57 1.55 -6.59
CA GLY A 71 10.91 1.04 -6.84
C GLY A 71 10.85 -0.27 -7.60
N THR A 72 11.79 -0.50 -8.51
CA THR A 72 11.91 -1.78 -9.22
C THR A 72 13.31 -2.35 -9.10
N SER A 73 13.43 -3.65 -8.98
CA SER A 73 14.71 -4.34 -8.89
C SER A 73 14.63 -5.72 -9.54
N LYS A 74 15.77 -6.23 -10.04
CA LYS A 74 15.85 -7.62 -10.50
C LYS A 74 15.96 -8.52 -9.28
N VAL A 75 15.27 -9.65 -9.32
CA VAL A 75 15.32 -10.66 -8.26
C VAL A 75 16.21 -11.80 -8.73
N ILE A 76 17.29 -12.01 -7.98
CA ILE A 76 18.25 -13.10 -8.22
C ILE A 76 18.17 -14.11 -7.08
N LYS A 77 18.09 -13.60 -5.84
CA LYS A 77 17.99 -14.39 -4.61
C LYS A 77 17.37 -13.55 -3.50
N PHE A 78 16.77 -14.21 -2.51
CA PHE A 78 16.36 -13.54 -1.27
C PHE A 78 17.51 -13.47 -0.25
N PRO A 79 17.55 -12.44 0.60
CA PRO A 79 16.71 -11.24 0.59
C PRO A 79 17.05 -10.27 -0.55
N VAL A 80 16.05 -9.56 -1.07
CA VAL A 80 16.22 -8.59 -2.17
C VAL A 80 16.19 -7.18 -1.60
N VAL A 81 17.27 -6.42 -1.79
CA VAL A 81 17.27 -4.99 -1.41
C VAL A 81 16.44 -4.18 -2.40
N PHE A 82 15.71 -3.19 -1.89
CA PHE A 82 14.97 -2.23 -2.72
C PHE A 82 15.20 -0.79 -2.25
N GLY A 83 14.95 0.14 -3.16
CA GLY A 83 14.95 1.57 -2.89
C GLY A 83 13.82 2.27 -3.65
N ILE A 84 13.05 3.10 -2.95
CA ILE A 84 11.96 3.90 -3.51
C ILE A 84 12.33 5.38 -3.31
N LYS A 85 12.42 6.13 -4.41
CA LYS A 85 12.65 7.57 -4.39
C LYS A 85 11.31 8.30 -4.44
N TYR A 86 11.10 9.25 -3.55
CA TYR A 86 9.89 10.09 -3.51
C TYR A 86 10.22 11.44 -2.91
N SER A 87 9.33 12.42 -3.11
CA SER A 87 9.48 13.75 -2.55
C SER A 87 8.63 13.92 -1.29
N SER A 88 9.16 14.63 -0.29
CA SER A 88 8.48 14.86 0.98
C SER A 88 7.17 15.64 0.84
N ASN A 89 7.00 16.40 -0.24
CA ASN A 89 5.76 17.14 -0.53
C ASN A 89 4.61 16.22 -1.00
N GLN A 90 4.90 14.97 -1.38
CA GLN A 90 3.90 13.97 -1.75
C GLN A 90 3.30 13.28 -0.51
N ILE A 91 3.89 13.52 0.67
CA ILE A 91 3.50 12.90 1.93
C ILE A 91 2.71 13.89 2.76
N THR A 92 1.49 13.52 3.11
CA THR A 92 0.62 14.30 4.00
C THR A 92 0.81 13.82 5.44
N PRO A 93 1.15 14.72 6.38
CA PRO A 93 1.26 14.37 7.80
C PRO A 93 -0.05 13.78 8.35
N GLY A 94 0.06 12.77 9.21
CA GLY A 94 -1.10 12.12 9.85
C GLY A 94 -1.81 11.04 9.02
N GLN A 95 -1.36 10.78 7.78
CA GLN A 95 -1.86 9.67 6.98
C GLN A 95 -1.10 8.37 7.23
N LEU A 96 -1.73 7.26 6.89
CA LEU A 96 -1.13 5.93 6.91
C LEU A 96 -0.52 5.61 5.55
N TYR A 97 0.72 5.13 5.58
CA TYR A 97 1.42 4.67 4.40
C TYR A 97 1.85 3.23 4.60
N SER A 98 1.72 2.43 3.55
CA SER A 98 2.15 1.04 3.55
C SER A 98 3.02 0.71 2.35
N LEU A 99 3.79 -0.37 2.48
CA LEU A 99 4.52 -0.96 1.36
C LEU A 99 3.75 -2.14 0.78
N HIS A 100 3.69 -2.18 -0.54
CA HIS A 100 3.23 -3.34 -1.29
C HIS A 100 4.35 -3.84 -2.19
N ALA A 101 4.70 -5.11 -2.08
CA ALA A 101 5.69 -5.78 -2.90
C ALA A 101 5.03 -6.85 -3.76
N ASN A 102 5.40 -6.89 -5.03
CA ASN A 102 5.11 -8.01 -5.90
C ASN A 102 6.32 -8.38 -6.76
N ILE A 103 6.45 -9.67 -7.04
CA ILE A 103 7.49 -10.21 -7.91
C ILE A 103 6.79 -10.91 -9.05
N ARG A 104 7.12 -10.50 -10.28
CA ARG A 104 6.57 -11.07 -11.51
C ARG A 104 7.66 -11.69 -12.37
N ASN A 105 7.32 -12.72 -13.14
CA ASN A 105 8.27 -13.29 -14.11
C ASN A 105 8.28 -12.51 -15.44
N LYS A 106 9.08 -12.96 -16.41
CA LYS A 106 9.14 -12.42 -17.78
C LYS A 106 7.78 -12.41 -18.50
N LYS A 107 6.90 -13.36 -18.19
CA LYS A 107 5.53 -13.46 -18.74
C LYS A 107 4.53 -12.57 -17.99
N ASN A 108 4.99 -11.71 -17.09
CA ASN A 108 4.19 -10.84 -16.24
C ASN A 108 3.27 -11.58 -15.25
N GLU A 109 3.53 -12.86 -14.99
CA GLU A 109 2.77 -13.67 -14.03
C GLU A 109 3.24 -13.35 -12.61
N LEU A 110 2.30 -13.21 -11.68
CA LEU A 110 2.59 -12.95 -10.27
C LEU A 110 3.15 -14.23 -9.62
N LEU A 111 4.36 -14.13 -9.10
CA LEU A 111 5.03 -15.21 -8.38
C LEU A 111 4.95 -15.02 -6.87
N TYR A 112 5.23 -13.80 -6.40
CA TYR A 112 5.23 -13.49 -4.97
C TYR A 112 4.53 -12.18 -4.69
N THR A 113 3.91 -12.06 -3.51
CA THR A 113 3.33 -10.81 -3.01
C THR A 113 3.34 -10.78 -1.48
N ASN A 114 3.30 -9.61 -0.86
CA ASN A 114 3.04 -9.53 0.58
C ASN A 114 1.53 -9.62 0.87
N ASP A 115 1.17 -10.43 1.86
CA ASP A 115 -0.19 -10.60 2.36
C ASP A 115 -0.44 -9.84 3.67
N VAL A 116 0.61 -9.26 4.26
CA VAL A 116 0.55 -8.43 5.46
C VAL A 116 0.81 -6.96 5.14
N SER A 117 0.12 -6.06 5.83
CA SER A 117 0.33 -4.61 5.70
C SER A 117 1.60 -4.20 6.42
N ILE A 118 2.56 -3.63 5.67
CA ILE A 118 3.81 -3.11 6.22
C ILE A 118 3.72 -1.59 6.32
N LEU A 119 3.28 -1.10 7.49
CA LEU A 119 3.15 0.33 7.75
C LEU A 119 4.52 0.99 7.88
N VAL A 120 4.63 2.19 7.31
CA VAL A 120 5.85 3.00 7.32
C VAL A 120 5.53 4.46 7.64
N THR A 121 6.50 5.16 8.21
CA THR A 121 6.42 6.61 8.46
C THR A 121 7.39 7.33 7.51
N PRO A 122 6.98 7.77 6.31
CA PRO A 122 7.90 8.21 5.25
C PRO A 122 8.67 9.49 5.60
N LEU A 123 8.21 10.27 6.58
CA LEU A 123 8.90 11.48 7.05
C LEU A 123 9.89 11.22 8.19
N SER A 124 9.83 10.04 8.82
CA SER A 124 10.60 9.71 10.02
C SER A 124 11.13 8.28 9.95
N ILE A 125 11.81 7.96 8.86
CA ILE A 125 12.39 6.63 8.64
C ILE A 125 13.63 6.47 9.53
N ASP A 126 13.63 5.46 10.38
CA ASP A 126 14.85 5.03 11.08
C ASP A 126 15.73 4.22 10.13
N ARG A 127 16.83 4.84 9.66
CA ARG A 127 17.76 4.20 8.73
C ARG A 127 18.63 3.12 9.37
N ARG A 128 18.67 3.04 10.71
CA ARG A 128 19.43 2.01 11.44
C ARG A 128 18.72 0.66 11.41
N LYS A 129 17.40 0.66 11.21
CA LYS A 129 16.59 -0.56 11.12
C LYS A 129 16.09 -0.74 9.68
N PRO A 130 16.58 -1.75 8.93
CA PRO A 130 16.05 -2.03 7.61
C PRO A 130 14.57 -2.41 7.71
N ILE A 131 13.77 -1.90 6.79
CA ILE A 131 12.36 -2.31 6.66
C ILE A 131 12.34 -3.68 6.00
N GLU A 132 11.76 -4.66 6.68
CA GLU A 132 11.58 -6.01 6.17
C GLU A 132 10.17 -6.16 5.59
N VAL A 133 10.10 -6.65 4.36
CA VAL A 133 8.84 -6.89 3.64
C VAL A 133 8.75 -8.39 3.32
N PRO A 134 8.13 -9.20 4.19
CA PRO A 134 7.93 -10.61 3.90
C PRO A 134 6.96 -10.79 2.74
N VAL A 135 7.27 -11.71 1.83
CA VAL A 135 6.39 -12.10 0.73
C VAL A 135 6.05 -13.57 0.80
N ILE A 136 4.90 -13.93 0.26
CA ILE A 136 4.42 -15.30 0.12
C ILE A 136 4.41 -15.72 -1.35
N LEU A 137 4.57 -17.02 -1.61
CA LEU A 137 4.45 -17.58 -2.95
C LEU A 137 2.98 -17.64 -3.35
N VAL A 138 2.66 -17.09 -4.52
CA VAL A 138 1.35 -17.21 -5.13
C VAL A 138 1.26 -18.59 -5.79
N LYS A 139 0.63 -19.55 -5.11
CA LYS A 139 0.30 -20.85 -5.70
C LYS A 139 -0.65 -20.61 -6.87
N LYS A 140 -0.21 -20.90 -8.10
CA LYS A 140 -1.09 -20.93 -9.28
C LYS A 140 -2.10 -22.06 -9.11
N THR A 141 -3.24 -21.78 -8.50
CA THR A 141 -4.42 -22.59 -8.79
C THR A 141 -4.85 -22.17 -10.19
N LYS A 142 -4.76 -23.08 -11.17
CA LYS A 142 -5.59 -22.96 -12.38
C LYS A 142 -7.00 -22.63 -11.88
N PRO A 143 -7.77 -21.70 -12.49
CA PRO A 143 -9.20 -21.66 -12.24
C PRO A 143 -9.75 -22.97 -12.78
N THR A 144 -9.58 -24.04 -12.00
CA THR A 144 -10.42 -25.19 -12.07
C THR A 144 -11.72 -24.63 -11.51
N SER A 145 -12.50 -24.01 -12.38
CA SER A 145 -13.94 -24.03 -12.24
C SER A 145 -14.37 -25.50 -12.34
N LYS A 146 -14.00 -26.32 -11.36
CA LYS A 146 -14.96 -27.25 -10.84
C LYS A 146 -15.95 -26.31 -10.17
N LYS A 147 -16.92 -25.86 -10.97
CA LYS A 147 -18.11 -25.11 -10.57
C LYS A 147 -18.33 -25.47 -9.12
N SER A 148 -18.07 -24.52 -8.20
CA SER A 148 -18.27 -24.79 -6.79
C SER A 148 -19.63 -25.44 -6.72
N GLN A 149 -19.66 -26.61 -6.10
CA GLN A 149 -20.88 -27.12 -5.51
C GLN A 149 -21.31 -26.10 -4.44
N TRP A 150 -21.74 -24.91 -4.87
CA TRP A 150 -23.07 -24.46 -4.50
C TRP A 150 -23.91 -25.72 -4.60
N PRO A 151 -24.59 -26.16 -3.53
CA PRO A 151 -25.57 -27.20 -3.73
C PRO A 151 -26.39 -26.78 -4.95
N GLU A 152 -26.84 -27.74 -5.74
CA GLU A 152 -27.98 -27.56 -6.61
C GLU A 152 -29.19 -27.05 -5.78
N LEU A 153 -29.13 -25.82 -5.23
CA LEU A 153 -30.24 -25.14 -4.61
C LEU A 153 -31.29 -24.76 -5.67
N VAL A 154 -31.01 -25.07 -6.94
CA VAL A 154 -31.95 -25.03 -8.05
C VAL A 154 -32.09 -26.37 -8.78
N GLY A 155 -31.61 -27.49 -8.22
CA GLY A 155 -31.72 -28.83 -8.82
C GLY A 155 -32.39 -29.82 -7.89
N LYS A 156 -33.61 -30.22 -8.26
CA LYS A 156 -34.50 -31.27 -7.69
C LYS A 156 -34.98 -31.09 -6.24
N LYS A 157 -34.18 -30.54 -5.33
CA LYS A 157 -34.64 -30.18 -3.96
C LYS A 157 -35.36 -28.84 -3.85
N GLY A 158 -35.30 -27.99 -4.88
CA GLY A 158 -36.06 -26.72 -4.91
C GLY A 158 -37.56 -26.96 -4.83
N ASN A 159 -38.06 -27.99 -5.52
CA ASN A 159 -39.49 -28.36 -5.47
C ASN A 159 -39.86 -28.95 -4.11
N GLU A 160 -38.99 -29.77 -3.50
CA GLU A 160 -39.20 -30.32 -2.16
C GLU A 160 -39.16 -29.21 -1.09
N ALA A 161 -38.25 -28.24 -1.21
CA ALA A 161 -38.20 -27.06 -0.35
C ALA A 161 -39.47 -26.22 -0.49
N VAL A 162 -40.01 -26.03 -1.70
CA VAL A 162 -41.30 -25.37 -1.92
C VAL A 162 -42.46 -26.17 -1.31
N GLN A 163 -42.43 -27.50 -1.32
CA GLN A 163 -43.46 -28.33 -0.69
C GLN A 163 -43.34 -28.34 0.84
N ILE A 164 -42.13 -28.28 1.40
CA ILE A 164 -41.90 -28.13 2.84
C ILE A 164 -42.40 -26.75 3.29
N ILE A 165 -42.09 -25.69 2.55
CA ILE A 165 -42.60 -24.33 2.83
C ILE A 165 -44.14 -24.30 2.73
N LYS A 166 -44.75 -24.94 1.73
CA LYS A 166 -46.23 -25.05 1.63
C LYS A 166 -46.85 -25.87 2.76
N LYS A 167 -46.14 -26.88 3.28
CA LYS A 167 -46.56 -27.74 4.39
C LYS A 167 -46.41 -27.05 5.75
N GLU A 168 -45.36 -26.26 5.94
CA GLU A 168 -45.09 -25.48 7.16
C GLU A 168 -45.92 -24.18 7.22
N THR A 169 -46.19 -23.55 6.07
CA THR A 169 -47.00 -22.32 5.97
C THR A 169 -48.47 -22.65 5.76
N GLY A 170 -48.97 -23.70 6.43
CA GLY A 170 -50.29 -24.29 6.23
C GLY A 170 -51.36 -23.27 5.84
N ASN A 171 -51.75 -23.30 4.56
CA ASN A 171 -52.96 -22.68 4.02
C ASN A 171 -53.32 -21.30 4.61
N ILE A 172 -52.43 -20.30 4.52
CA ILE A 172 -52.89 -18.91 4.57
C ILE A 172 -53.37 -18.55 3.17
N LEU A 173 -54.68 -18.68 3.06
CA LEU A 173 -55.53 -18.33 1.94
C LEU A 173 -55.14 -16.99 1.31
N ILE A 174 -55.24 -16.97 -0.01
CA ILE A 174 -55.51 -15.78 -0.80
C ILE A 174 -56.63 -14.99 -0.12
N LEU A 175 -56.36 -13.77 0.30
CA LEU A 175 -57.37 -12.72 0.41
C LEU A 175 -56.92 -11.56 -0.48
N ASN A 176 -57.42 -11.61 -1.72
CA ASN A 176 -58.04 -10.54 -2.48
C ASN A 176 -57.49 -9.11 -2.32
N ASN A 177 -56.93 -8.57 -3.40
CA ASN A 177 -57.58 -7.59 -4.31
C ASN A 177 -56.56 -6.57 -4.85
N MET A 178 -56.55 -6.48 -6.19
CA MET A 178 -56.11 -5.36 -7.05
C MET A 178 -54.66 -4.89 -6.94
#